data_AF-L8TVB5-F1
#
_entry.id   AF-L8TVB5-F1
#
_cell.length_a   1.000
_cell.length_b   1.000
_cell.length_c   1.000
_cell.angle_alpha   90.00
_cell.angle_beta   90.00
_cell.angle_gamma   90.00
#
_symmetry.space_group_name_H-M   'P 1'
#
loop_
_entity.id
_entity.type
_entity.pdbx_description
1 polymer ?
#
loop_
_entity_poly.entity_id
_entity_poly.type
_entity_poly.pdbx_seq_one_letter_code
_entity_poly.pdbx_strand_id
1 'polypeptide(L)' 'MSGTNPDPEDDKITGLEPGGGVPPGETPPGEASTAGPQGHDEHGTRKSTQFLWIAIIGIVVLLSLLYFIGYIVGFFD' A
#
# COMPACT_ATOMS: atom_id res chain seq x y z
N MET A 1 55.37 -31.30 -14.79
CA MET A 1 54.12 -31.87 -14.26
C MET A 1 53.00 -30.87 -14.52
N SER A 2 51.98 -31.21 -15.29
CA SER A 2 50.76 -30.40 -15.38
C SER A 2 49.76 -31.02 -14.43
N GLY A 3 49.52 -30.39 -13.27
CA GLY A 3 48.47 -30.80 -12.36
C GLY A 3 47.14 -30.34 -12.94
N THR A 4 46.23 -31.27 -13.19
CA THR A 4 44.83 -30.93 -13.49
C THR A 4 44.29 -30.19 -12.27
N ASN A 5 44.06 -28.88 -12.38
CA ASN A 5 43.27 -28.16 -11.40
C ASN A 5 41.90 -28.86 -11.35
N PRO A 6 41.50 -29.49 -10.24
CA PRO A 6 40.28 -30.31 -10.20
C PRO A 6 39.00 -29.46 -10.15
N ASP A 7 39.13 -28.13 -10.13
CA ASP A 7 38.03 -27.19 -10.06
C ASP A 7 37.82 -26.55 -11.45
N PRO A 8 36.70 -26.83 -12.13
CA PRO A 8 36.38 -26.21 -13.40
C PRO A 8 36.16 -24.70 -13.19
N GLU A 9 37.01 -23.86 -13.78
CA GLU A 9 36.75 -22.41 -13.81
C GLU A 9 35.45 -22.08 -14.58
N ASP A 10 35.01 -22.99 -15.46
CA ASP A 10 33.76 -22.87 -16.23
C ASP A 10 32.49 -22.87 -15.35
N ASP A 11 32.55 -23.46 -14.15
CA ASP A 11 31.39 -23.52 -13.24
C ASP A 11 31.27 -22.28 -12.36
N LYS A 12 32.24 -21.35 -12.41
CA LYS A 12 32.27 -20.11 -11.62
C LYS A 12 32.05 -18.83 -12.43
N ILE A 13 31.76 -18.97 -13.73
CA ILE A 13 31.51 -17.83 -14.63
C ILE A 13 30.02 -17.66 -14.86
N THR A 14 29.42 -16.69 -14.16
CA THR A 14 28.00 -16.37 -14.26
C THR A 14 27.71 -15.43 -15.43
N GLY A 15 26.63 -15.65 -16.19
CA GLY A 15 26.05 -14.63 -17.07
C GLY A 15 26.72 -14.40 -18.44
N LEU A 16 27.19 -15.47 -19.10
CA LEU A 16 27.82 -15.38 -20.44
C LEU A 16 26.84 -15.12 -21.60
N GLU A 17 25.54 -15.28 -21.37
CA GLU A 17 24.49 -14.93 -22.31
C GLU A 17 23.72 -13.70 -21.78
N PRO A 18 23.28 -12.78 -22.66
CA PRO A 18 22.41 -11.67 -22.25
C PRO A 18 21.13 -12.19 -21.57
N GLY A 19 21.07 -12.10 -20.23
CA GLY A 19 19.99 -12.67 -19.39
C GLY A 19 20.38 -13.92 -18.57
N GLY A 20 21.63 -14.36 -18.60
CA GLY A 20 22.11 -15.49 -17.79
C GLY A 20 22.10 -15.16 -16.30
N GLY A 21 21.18 -15.78 -15.55
CA GLY A 21 21.08 -15.62 -14.10
C GLY A 21 22.24 -16.29 -13.35
N VAL A 22 22.49 -15.82 -12.14
CA VAL A 22 23.44 -16.44 -11.21
C VAL A 22 22.88 -17.79 -10.71
N PRO A 23 23.71 -18.83 -10.56
CA PRO A 23 23.30 -20.07 -9.89
C PRO A 23 22.74 -19.77 -8.49
N PRO A 24 21.71 -20.51 -8.02
CA PRO A 24 21.14 -20.32 -6.69
C PRO A 24 22.21 -20.50 -5.59
N GLY A 25 22.69 -19.39 -5.02
CA GLY A 25 23.74 -19.36 -3.99
C GLY A 25 24.81 -18.28 -4.20
N GLU A 26 24.97 -17.77 -5.42
CA GLU A 26 26.01 -16.79 -5.78
C GLU A 26 25.43 -15.37 -5.82
N THR A 27 25.25 -14.80 -4.64
CA THR A 27 24.52 -13.55 -4.38
C THR A 27 23.03 -13.63 -4.80
N PRO A 28 22.09 -13.47 -3.86
CA PRO A 28 20.65 -13.52 -4.17
C PRO A 28 20.28 -12.55 -5.31
N PRO A 29 19.19 -12.80 -6.07
CA PRO A 29 18.66 -11.79 -6.99
C PRO A 29 18.39 -10.51 -6.21
N GLY A 30 19.23 -9.49 -6.44
CA GLY A 30 19.11 -8.15 -5.86
C GLY A 30 17.86 -7.39 -6.33
N GLU A 31 16.99 -8.03 -7.12
CA GLU A 31 15.76 -7.47 -7.68
C GLU A 31 14.48 -8.11 -7.14
N ALA A 32 14.56 -8.99 -6.13
CA ALA A 32 13.38 -9.38 -5.36
C ALA A 32 12.98 -8.32 -4.30
N SER A 33 13.44 -7.07 -4.44
CA SER A 33 12.95 -5.92 -3.66
C SER A 33 11.96 -5.08 -4.45
N THR A 34 11.07 -5.71 -5.22
CA THR A 34 9.75 -5.11 -5.36
C THR A 34 8.99 -5.55 -4.12
N ALA A 35 9.03 -4.72 -3.07
CA ALA A 35 7.99 -4.77 -2.07
C ALA A 35 6.68 -4.69 -2.87
N GLY A 36 5.95 -5.81 -2.94
CA GLY A 36 4.65 -5.86 -3.60
C GLY A 36 3.81 -4.68 -3.12
N PRO A 37 2.89 -4.14 -3.94
CA PRO A 37 2.07 -3.01 -3.55
C PRO A 37 1.57 -3.31 -2.14
N GLN A 38 1.92 -2.45 -1.18
CA GLN A 38 1.48 -2.63 0.20
C GLN A 38 -0.01 -2.87 0.09
N GLY A 39 -0.43 -4.10 0.39
CA GLY A 39 -1.81 -4.53 0.32
C GLY A 39 -2.54 -3.76 1.39
N HIS A 40 -2.81 -2.49 1.13
CA HIS A 40 -3.84 -1.78 1.80
C HIS A 40 -5.08 -2.39 1.19
N ASP A 41 -5.66 -3.37 1.90
CA ASP A 41 -7.03 -3.73 1.65
C ASP A 41 -7.81 -2.41 1.63
N GLU A 42 -8.31 -2.02 0.47
CA GLU A 42 -9.21 -0.88 0.31
C GLU A 42 -10.56 -1.24 0.93
N HIS A 43 -10.55 -1.74 2.16
CA HIS A 43 -11.69 -1.72 3.05
C HIS A 43 -11.86 -0.29 3.55
N GLY A 44 -12.09 0.63 2.59
CA GLY A 44 -12.65 1.93 2.87
C GLY A 44 -13.89 1.73 3.75
N THR A 45 -14.14 2.71 4.63
CA THR A 45 -15.25 2.64 5.59
C THR A 45 -16.51 2.17 4.87
N ARG A 46 -17.22 1.18 5.45
CA ARG A 46 -18.42 0.60 4.83
C ARG A 46 -19.34 1.75 4.40
N LYS A 47 -19.87 1.72 3.18
CA LYS A 47 -20.76 2.78 2.65
C LYS A 47 -21.86 3.17 3.66
N SER A 48 -22.38 2.21 4.43
CA SER A 48 -23.34 2.45 5.52
C SER A 48 -22.84 3.38 6.63
N THR A 49 -21.59 3.25 7.07
CA THR A 49 -20.97 4.15 8.06
C THR A 49 -20.86 5.55 7.51
N GLN A 50 -20.49 5.71 6.23
CA GLN A 50 -20.45 7.03 5.58
C GLN A 50 -21.83 7.67 5.50
N PHE A 51 -22.87 6.92 5.12
CA PHE A 51 -24.25 7.42 5.11
C PHE A 51 -24.73 7.83 6.51
N LEU A 52 -24.38 7.07 7.55
CA LEU A 52 -24.70 7.42 8.94
C LEU A 52 -24.08 8.77 9.33
N TRP A 53 -22.80 8.99 9.04
CA TRP A 53 -22.13 10.26 9.34
C TRP A 53 -22.73 11.44 8.58
N ILE A 54 -23.02 11.27 7.29
CA ILE A 54 -23.67 12.32 6.49
C ILE A 54 -25.05 12.66 7.08
N ALA A 55 -25.84 11.67 7.47
CA ALA A 55 -27.15 11.89 8.10
C ALA A 55 -27.03 12.64 9.43
N ILE A 56 -26.08 12.26 10.30
CA ILE A 56 -25.82 12.94 11.57
C ILE A 56 -25.45 14.41 11.33
N ILE A 57 -24.51 14.68 10.42
CA ILE A 57 -24.09 16.05 10.10
C ILE A 57 -25.28 16.85 9.57
N GLY A 58 -26.07 16.28 8.67
CA GLY A 58 -27.28 16.92 8.13
C GLY A 58 -28.28 17.31 9.23
N ILE A 59 -28.50 16.43 10.21
CA ILE A 59 -29.38 16.70 11.36
C ILE A 59 -28.80 17.83 12.23
N VAL A 60 -27.51 17.80 12.56
CA VAL A 60 -26.88 18.84 13.39
C VAL A 60 -26.95 20.20 12.70
N VAL A 61 -26.67 20.26 11.40
CA VAL A 61 -26.79 21.50 10.62
C VAL A 61 -28.23 22.01 10.61
N LEU A 62 -29.21 21.12 10.38
CA LEU A 62 -30.63 21.49 10.40
C LEU A 62 -31.05 22.06 11.77
N LEU A 63 -30.71 21.38 12.86
CA LEU A 63 -31.01 21.85 14.22
C LEU A 63 -30.33 23.19 14.53
N SER A 64 -29.08 23.36 14.11
CA SER A 64 -28.34 24.62 14.28
C SER A 64 -29.03 25.76 13.55
N LEU A 65 -29.45 25.54 12.30
CA LEU A 65 -30.18 26.55 11.51
C LEU A 65 -31.51 26.93 12.18
N LEU A 66 -32.30 25.93 12.61
CA LEU A 66 -33.56 26.18 13.32
C LEU A 66 -33.34 26.95 14.63
N TYR A 67 -32.29 26.60 15.38
CA TYR A 67 -31.92 27.32 16.59
C TYR A 67 -31.60 28.79 16.30
N PHE A 68 -30.75 29.09 15.30
CA PHE A 68 -30.44 30.46 14.93
C PHE A 68 -31.68 31.23 14.44
N ILE A 69 -32.56 30.58 13.67
CA ILE A 69 -33.82 31.19 13.25
C ILE A 69 -34.68 31.53 14.47
N GLY A 70 -34.87 30.60 15.40
CA GLY A 70 -35.61 30.85 16.63
C GLY A 70 -34.98 31.97 17.47
N TYR A 71 -33.64 32.03 17.53
CA TYR A 71 -32.92 33.08 18.23
C TYR A 71 -33.17 34.46 17.59
N ILE A 72 -33.11 34.57 16.27
CA ILE A 72 -33.37 35.82 15.53
C ILE A 72 -34.83 36.27 15.67
N VAL A 73 -35.77 35.32 15.65
CA VAL A 73 -37.20 35.61 15.80
C VAL A 73 -37.54 36.03 17.25
N GLY A 74 -36.65 35.82 18.22
CA GLY A 74 -36.89 36.12 19.64
C GLY A 74 -37.66 35.01 20.36
N PHE A 75 -37.65 33.78 19.84
CA PHE A 75 -38.23 32.62 20.53
C PHE A 75 -37.45 32.22 21.80
N PHE A 76 -36.22 32.75 21.95
CA PHE A 76 -35.30 32.46 23.05
C PHE A 76 -34.86 33.73 23.82
N ASP A 77 -35.54 34.87 23.62
CA ASP A 77 -35.40 36.10 24.42
C ASP A 77 -36.30 36.03 25.68
#